data_AF-A0A226MXV0-F1
#
_entry.id   AF-A0A226MXV0-F1
#
_cell.length_a   1.000
_cell.length_b   1.000
_cell.length_c   1.000
_cell.angle_alpha   90.00
_cell.angle_beta   90.00
_cell.angle_gamma   90.00
#
_symmetry.space_group_name_H-M   'P 1'
#
loop_
_entity.id
_entity.type
_entity.pdbx_description
1 polymer ?
#
loop_
_entity_poly.entity_id
_entity_poly.type
_entity_poly.pdbx_seq_one_letter_code
_entity_poly.pdbx_strand_id
1 'polypeptide(L)'
;MGALELAVSPVKRLRTQYAFPCLFAEEAYQKLASETLEELDWCLDQLETLQTRHSVSEMASNKFKRMLNRELTHLSEMSRSGNQVSEYISSTFLDKQHEVEIPSPTQKEKEKKKRPMSQISGVKKLMHSSSLTNSSIPRFGVKTDQEDVLAKELEDVNKWGLQVFRVAELSGNRPLTVIMHTVFQERDLLKTFKIPVDTLITYLMTLEDHYHADVAYHNNIHAADVVQSTHVLLSTPALEAVFTDLEILAAIFASAIHDVDHPGVSNQFLINT
;
A
#
# COMPACT_ATOMS: atom_id res chain seq x y z
N MET A 1 -68.69 -75.67 -57.45
CA MET A 1 -68.74 -75.66 -55.97
C MET A 1 -67.41 -75.13 -55.48
N GLY A 2 -67.25 -74.06 -54.72
CA GLY A 2 -68.13 -73.02 -54.19
C GLY A 2 -67.21 -71.86 -53.75
N ALA A 3 -67.66 -70.63 -53.93
CA ALA A 3 -66.97 -69.41 -53.51
C ALA A 3 -67.33 -69.07 -52.06
N LEU A 4 -66.41 -68.47 -51.30
CA LEU A 4 -66.52 -67.11 -50.73
C LEU A 4 -65.41 -66.82 -49.70
N GLU A 5 -64.82 -65.63 -49.86
CA GLU A 5 -63.92 -64.94 -48.95
C GLU A 5 -64.47 -64.81 -47.52
N LEU A 6 -63.56 -64.87 -46.53
CA LEU A 6 -63.71 -64.13 -45.28
C LEU A 6 -62.38 -63.42 -44.96
N ALA A 7 -62.51 -62.09 -44.86
CA ALA A 7 -61.44 -61.13 -44.70
C ALA A 7 -60.64 -61.29 -43.40
N VAL A 8 -59.32 -61.18 -43.51
CA VAL A 8 -58.41 -60.98 -42.37
C VAL A 8 -58.17 -59.48 -42.22
N SER A 9 -58.42 -58.95 -41.03
CA SER A 9 -57.77 -57.74 -40.52
C SER A 9 -57.28 -58.12 -39.12
N PRO A 10 -56.02 -57.83 -38.74
CA PRO A 10 -55.77 -56.48 -38.24
C PRO A 10 -54.33 -55.93 -38.37
N VAL A 11 -54.24 -54.65 -38.00
CA VAL A 11 -53.07 -53.88 -37.53
C VAL A 11 -52.17 -53.27 -38.61
N LYS A 12 -52.54 -52.03 -38.97
CA LYS A 12 -51.58 -50.98 -39.34
C LYS A 12 -50.49 -50.93 -38.26
N ARG A 13 -49.28 -51.40 -38.54
CA ARG A 13 -48.12 -51.01 -37.73
C ARG A 13 -47.71 -49.63 -38.19
N LEU A 14 -48.26 -48.63 -37.49
CA LEU A 14 -47.81 -47.25 -37.53
C LEU A 14 -46.29 -47.24 -37.36
N ARG A 15 -45.63 -46.57 -38.30
CA ARG A 15 -44.23 -46.18 -38.24
C ARG A 15 -44.07 -45.27 -37.04
N THR A 16 -43.58 -45.78 -35.92
CA THR A 16 -43.17 -44.92 -34.79
C THR A 16 -41.66 -44.80 -34.80
N GLN A 17 -41.19 -43.72 -35.44
CA GLN A 17 -39.84 -43.18 -35.23
C GLN A 17 -39.73 -42.73 -33.77
N TYR A 18 -39.01 -43.49 -32.95
CA TYR A 18 -38.50 -43.03 -31.66
C TYR A 18 -36.98 -43.09 -31.71
N ALA A 19 -36.37 -42.11 -32.37
CA ALA A 19 -34.93 -41.88 -32.34
C ALA A 19 -34.70 -40.37 -32.43
N PHE A 20 -35.16 -39.63 -31.41
CA PHE A 20 -35.09 -38.17 -31.40
C PHE A 20 -34.74 -37.50 -30.05
N PRO A 21 -34.61 -38.17 -28.89
CA PRO A 21 -34.07 -37.47 -27.70
C PRO A 21 -32.55 -37.57 -27.49
N CYS A 22 -31.90 -38.64 -27.97
CA CYS A 22 -30.49 -38.93 -27.63
C CYS A 22 -29.48 -38.15 -28.50
N LEU A 23 -29.77 -37.97 -29.80
CA LEU A 23 -28.86 -37.30 -30.75
C LEU A 23 -28.72 -35.79 -30.47
N PHE A 24 -29.80 -35.11 -30.06
CA PHE A 24 -29.75 -33.68 -29.74
C PHE A 24 -28.96 -33.38 -28.45
N ALA A 25 -28.96 -34.31 -27.48
CA ALA A 25 -28.16 -34.18 -26.26
C ALA A 25 -26.67 -34.36 -26.56
N GLU A 26 -26.34 -35.24 -27.50
CA GLU A 26 -24.97 -35.51 -27.96
C GLU A 26 -24.42 -34.35 -28.80
N GLU A 27 -25.24 -33.79 -29.71
CA GLU A 27 -24.90 -32.58 -30.48
C GLU A 27 -24.73 -31.34 -29.58
N ALA A 28 -25.60 -31.15 -28.58
CA ALA A 28 -25.48 -30.06 -27.62
C ALA A 28 -24.23 -30.20 -26.74
N TYR A 29 -23.91 -31.42 -26.31
CA TYR A 29 -22.69 -31.71 -25.55
C TYR A 29 -21.43 -31.46 -26.39
N GLN A 30 -21.42 -31.90 -27.65
CA GLN A 30 -20.30 -31.73 -28.56
C GLN A 30 -20.07 -30.25 -28.92
N LYS A 31 -21.15 -29.49 -29.07
CA LYS A 31 -21.08 -28.03 -29.25
C LYS A 31 -20.48 -27.35 -28.02
N LEU A 32 -20.95 -27.67 -26.82
CA LEU A 32 -20.42 -27.11 -25.58
C LEU A 32 -18.94 -27.46 -25.39
N ALA A 33 -18.54 -28.70 -25.69
CA ALA A 33 -17.13 -29.12 -25.62
C ALA A 33 -16.24 -28.31 -26.58
N SER A 34 -16.72 -28.05 -27.81
CA SER A 34 -16.00 -27.22 -28.79
C SER A 34 -15.86 -25.78 -28.31
N GLU A 35 -16.95 -25.17 -27.82
CA GLU A 35 -16.96 -23.81 -27.28
C GLU A 35 -15.98 -23.69 -26.10
N THR A 36 -15.97 -24.67 -25.18
CA THR A 36 -15.02 -24.67 -24.05
C THR A 36 -13.56 -24.86 -24.47
N LEU A 37 -13.30 -25.62 -25.54
CA LEU A 37 -11.95 -25.82 -26.05
C LEU A 37 -11.42 -24.53 -26.71
N GLU A 38 -12.28 -23.84 -27.46
CA GLU A 38 -11.95 -22.53 -28.05
C GLU A 38 -11.68 -21.48 -26.96
N GLU A 39 -12.47 -21.46 -25.87
CA GLU A 39 -12.19 -20.58 -24.72
C GLU A 39 -10.86 -20.93 -24.03
N LEU A 40 -10.52 -22.22 -23.91
CA LEU A 40 -9.25 -22.65 -23.33
C LEU A 40 -8.06 -22.22 -24.19
N ASP A 41 -8.12 -22.45 -25.51
CA ASP A 41 -7.06 -22.05 -26.43
C ASP A 41 -6.87 -20.53 -26.42
N TRP A 42 -7.96 -19.77 -26.37
CA TRP A 42 -7.90 -18.31 -26.21
C TRP A 42 -7.25 -17.90 -24.89
N CYS A 43 -7.60 -18.56 -23.77
CA CYS A 43 -6.99 -18.28 -22.47
C CYS A 43 -5.47 -18.55 -22.46
N LEU A 44 -5.02 -19.60 -23.15
CA LEU A 44 -3.61 -19.94 -23.26
C LEU A 44 -2.83 -18.90 -24.09
N ASP A 45 -3.39 -18.47 -25.21
CA ASP A 45 -2.81 -17.38 -26.02
C ASP A 45 -2.74 -16.06 -25.25
N GLN A 46 -3.80 -15.71 -24.50
CA GLN A 46 -3.77 -14.54 -23.63
C GLN A 46 -2.71 -14.66 -22.53
N LEU A 47 -2.54 -15.84 -21.92
CA LEU A 47 -1.51 -16.07 -20.91
C LEU A 47 -0.09 -15.93 -21.47
N GLU A 48 0.14 -16.38 -22.71
CA GLU A 48 1.43 -16.24 -23.37
C GLU A 48 1.71 -14.78 -23.77
N THR A 49 0.71 -14.07 -24.30
CA THR A 49 0.85 -12.66 -24.70
C THR A 49 0.94 -11.69 -23.52
N LEU A 50 0.35 -12.02 -22.37
CA LEU A 50 0.47 -11.26 -21.12
C LEU A 50 1.83 -11.42 -20.42
N GLN A 51 2.74 -12.27 -20.91
CA GLN A 51 4.09 -12.40 -20.35
C GLN A 51 4.92 -11.14 -20.61
N THR A 52 4.80 -10.18 -19.71
CA THR A 52 5.84 -9.15 -19.54
C THR A 52 7.12 -9.81 -19.04
N ARG A 53 8.30 -9.33 -19.47
CA ARG A 53 9.60 -9.94 -19.12
C ARG A 53 9.84 -10.12 -17.60
N HIS A 54 9.15 -9.34 -16.78
CA HIS A 54 9.26 -9.41 -15.32
C HIS A 54 8.48 -10.59 -14.73
N SER A 55 7.31 -10.95 -15.25
CA SER A 55 6.47 -12.00 -14.63
C SER A 55 7.12 -13.39 -14.69
N VAL A 56 7.73 -13.76 -15.82
CA VAL A 56 8.39 -15.07 -15.96
C VAL A 56 9.72 -15.15 -15.21
N SER A 57 10.54 -14.10 -15.29
CA SER A 57 11.80 -14.03 -14.53
C SER A 57 11.55 -14.03 -13.02
N GLU A 58 10.49 -13.37 -12.56
CA GLU A 58 10.09 -13.36 -11.16
C GLU A 58 9.57 -14.74 -10.70
N MET A 59 8.76 -15.43 -11.51
CA MET A 59 8.33 -16.80 -11.24
C MET A 59 9.53 -17.76 -11.10
N ALA A 60 10.49 -17.68 -12.02
CA ALA A 60 11.72 -18.46 -11.96
C ALA A 60 12.56 -18.12 -10.72
N SER A 61 12.79 -16.83 -10.48
CA SER A 61 13.54 -16.32 -9.32
C SER A 61 12.90 -16.78 -8.00
N ASN A 62 11.59 -16.64 -7.84
CA ASN A 62 10.86 -17.07 -6.65
C ASN A 62 10.95 -18.59 -6.44
N LYS A 63 10.89 -19.38 -7.52
CA LYS A 63 11.11 -20.84 -7.45
C LYS A 63 12.53 -21.17 -7.00
N PHE A 64 13.55 -20.51 -7.56
CA PHE A 64 14.94 -20.69 -7.13
C PHE A 64 15.16 -20.28 -5.67
N LYS A 65 14.61 -19.15 -5.23
CA LYS A 65 14.66 -18.70 -3.84
C LYS A 65 14.07 -19.73 -2.88
N ARG A 66 12.90 -20.31 -3.22
CA ARG A 66 12.27 -21.38 -2.42
C ARG A 66 13.10 -22.66 -2.39
N MET A 67 13.66 -23.07 -3.53
CA MET A 67 14.55 -24.24 -3.60
C MET A 67 15.81 -24.02 -2.76
N LEU A 68 16.45 -22.86 -2.88
CA LEU A 68 17.65 -22.51 -2.11
C LEU A 68 17.34 -22.51 -0.61
N ASN A 69 16.26 -21.87 -0.18
CA ASN A 69 15.83 -21.87 1.23
C ASN A 69 15.72 -23.29 1.79
N ARG A 70 15.13 -24.22 1.06
CA ARG A 70 14.99 -25.61 1.51
C ARG A 70 16.34 -26.29 1.74
N GLU A 71 17.29 -26.11 0.82
CA GLU A 71 18.63 -26.69 0.95
C GLU A 71 19.44 -26.03 2.07
N LEU A 72 19.27 -24.71 2.27
CA LEU A 72 19.90 -23.96 3.35
C LEU A 72 19.37 -24.38 4.73
N THR A 73 18.05 -24.62 4.88
CA THR A 73 17.47 -25.17 6.12
C THR A 73 18.10 -26.52 6.46
N HIS A 74 18.19 -27.42 5.48
CA HIS A 74 18.81 -28.74 5.69
C HIS A 74 20.31 -28.61 6.04
N LEU A 75 21.04 -27.70 5.40
CA LEU A 75 22.44 -27.43 5.71
C LEU A 75 22.63 -26.86 7.13
N SER A 76 21.70 -26.00 7.56
CA SER A 76 21.72 -25.37 8.89
C SER A 76 21.58 -26.41 10.01
N GLU A 77 20.67 -27.38 9.84
CA GLU A 77 20.43 -28.45 10.82
C GLU A 77 21.59 -29.45 10.92
N MET A 78 22.41 -29.56 9.87
CA MET A 78 23.47 -30.58 9.78
C MET A 78 24.66 -30.31 10.72
N SER A 79 24.99 -29.04 10.98
CA SER A 79 26.09 -28.67 11.86
C SER A 79 26.11 -27.18 12.20
N ARG A 80 26.83 -26.81 13.26
CA ARG A 80 27.06 -25.39 13.62
C ARG A 80 27.78 -24.60 12.50
N SER A 81 28.69 -25.24 11.77
CA SER A 81 29.34 -24.63 10.59
C SER A 81 28.36 -24.50 9.43
N GLY A 82 27.48 -25.49 9.23
CA GLY A 82 26.41 -25.45 8.23
C GLY A 82 25.42 -24.33 8.49
N ASN A 83 25.07 -24.08 9.76
CA ASN A 83 24.23 -22.95 10.13
C ASN A 83 24.87 -21.60 9.77
N GLN A 84 26.14 -21.39 10.10
CA GLN A 84 26.85 -20.14 9.77
C GLN A 84 26.92 -19.89 8.25
N VAL A 85 27.16 -20.95 7.47
CA VAL A 85 27.19 -20.88 6.01
C VAL A 85 25.80 -20.58 5.45
N SER A 86 24.77 -21.20 6.01
CA SER A 86 23.37 -20.95 5.64
C SER A 86 22.97 -19.49 5.89
N GLU A 87 23.25 -18.95 7.07
CA GLU A 87 22.98 -17.55 7.42
C GLU A 87 23.69 -16.57 6.47
N TYR A 88 24.96 -16.85 6.13
CA TYR A 88 25.71 -16.02 5.19
C TYR A 88 25.09 -16.03 3.79
N ILE A 89 24.73 -17.21 3.26
CA ILE A 89 24.15 -17.32 1.92
C ILE A 89 22.77 -16.65 1.88
N SER A 90 21.93 -16.88 2.89
CA SER A 90 20.61 -16.25 2.97
C SER A 90 20.70 -14.73 3.03
N SER A 91 21.55 -14.18 3.88
CA SER A 91 21.70 -12.72 4.01
C SER A 91 22.33 -12.03 2.79
N THR A 92 23.12 -12.76 1.99
CA THR A 92 23.85 -12.19 0.85
C THR A 92 23.10 -12.33 -0.48
N PHE A 93 22.40 -13.44 -0.69
CA PHE A 93 21.85 -13.82 -2.01
C PHE A 93 20.34 -13.99 -2.03
N LEU A 94 19.67 -14.04 -0.89
CA LEU A 94 18.21 -13.99 -0.82
C LEU A 94 17.81 -12.57 -0.42
N ASP A 95 16.97 -11.92 -1.23
CA ASP A 95 16.26 -10.73 -0.77
C ASP A 95 15.47 -11.13 0.47
N LYS A 96 15.65 -10.39 1.57
CA LYS A 96 14.74 -10.50 2.70
C LYS A 96 13.33 -10.30 2.13
N GLN A 97 12.46 -11.31 2.24
CA GLN A 97 11.03 -11.08 2.04
C GLN A 97 10.65 -9.89 2.91
N HIS A 98 9.75 -9.04 2.43
CA HIS A 98 9.24 -7.83 3.10
C HIS A 98 8.66 -8.16 4.49
N GLU A 99 9.53 -8.43 5.46
CA GLU A 99 9.29 -8.19 6.88
C GLU A 99 10.12 -6.96 7.20
N VAL A 100 9.40 -5.89 7.54
CA VAL A 100 9.99 -4.63 8.01
C VAL A 100 10.59 -4.90 9.39
N GLU A 101 11.72 -5.59 9.45
CA GLU A 101 12.51 -5.72 10.66
C GLU A 101 13.18 -4.37 10.92
N ILE A 102 12.64 -3.64 11.90
CA ILE A 102 13.28 -2.50 12.54
C ILE A 102 14.62 -2.98 13.11
N PRO A 103 15.78 -2.44 12.70
CA PRO A 103 17.07 -2.90 13.23
C PRO A 103 17.14 -2.60 14.73
N SER A 104 17.36 -3.63 15.55
CA SER A 104 17.72 -3.46 16.96
C SER A 104 19.18 -2.98 17.08
N PRO A 105 19.50 -2.09 18.04
CA PRO A 105 20.83 -1.51 18.13
C PRO A 105 21.78 -2.50 18.81
N THR A 106 22.54 -3.26 18.03
CA THR A 106 23.74 -3.95 18.54
C THR A 106 24.97 -3.08 18.30
N GLN A 107 25.69 -2.83 19.40
CA GLN A 107 26.87 -1.99 19.46
C GLN A 107 28.12 -2.70 18.89
N LYS A 108 29.03 -1.87 18.32
CA LYS A 108 30.46 -2.10 17.96
C LYS A 108 30.69 -2.82 16.62
N GLU A 109 31.62 -2.44 15.73
CA GLU A 109 32.65 -1.40 15.68
C GLU A 109 33.19 -1.30 14.21
N LYS A 110 33.68 -0.11 13.85
CA LYS A 110 34.79 0.23 12.90
C LYS A 110 34.62 0.14 11.37
N GLU A 111 34.46 1.35 10.81
CA GLU A 111 35.15 1.97 9.67
C GLU A 111 35.49 1.14 8.42
N LYS A 112 34.82 1.50 7.31
CA LYS A 112 35.48 1.86 6.04
C LYS A 112 34.62 2.86 5.26
N LYS A 113 35.17 4.06 5.05
CA LYS A 113 34.61 5.14 4.22
C LYS A 113 34.28 4.65 2.82
N LYS A 114 32.98 4.49 2.52
CA LYS A 114 32.41 4.69 1.18
C LYS A 114 31.30 5.71 1.35
N ARG A 115 31.42 6.86 0.69
CA ARG A 115 30.42 7.93 0.75
C ARG A 115 29.16 7.45 0.00
N PRO A 116 27.99 7.31 0.65
CA PRO A 116 26.75 7.12 -0.07
C PRO A 116 26.29 8.46 -0.65
N MET A 117 25.69 8.43 -1.85
CA MET A 117 24.99 9.58 -2.46
C MET A 117 23.68 9.86 -1.72
N SER A 118 23.77 10.23 -0.45
CA SER A 118 22.62 10.58 0.40
C SER A 118 23.00 11.66 1.40
N GLN A 119 23.85 12.62 0.99
CA GLN A 119 23.96 13.86 1.74
C GLN A 119 22.68 14.65 1.48
N ILE A 120 21.79 14.66 2.48
CA ILE A 120 20.73 15.67 2.59
C ILE A 120 21.46 17.01 2.73
N SER A 121 21.65 17.71 1.61
CA SER A 121 22.17 19.07 1.59
C SER A 121 21.06 20.00 2.05
N GLY A 122 20.79 20.03 3.35
CA GLY A 122 19.63 20.78 3.83
C GLY A 122 19.33 20.73 5.31
N VAL A 123 20.13 20.07 6.17
CA VAL A 123 19.89 20.12 7.62
C VAL A 123 20.19 21.54 8.13
N LYS A 124 19.21 22.43 7.99
CA LYS A 124 19.19 23.74 8.64
C LYS A 124 19.38 23.47 10.13
N LYS A 125 20.26 24.24 10.77
CA LYS A 125 20.47 24.19 12.22
C LYS A 125 19.11 24.28 12.90
N LEU A 126 18.81 23.37 13.83
CA LEU A 126 17.54 23.29 14.55
C LEU A 126 17.18 24.70 15.07
N MET A 127 16.24 25.39 14.43
CA MET A 127 15.92 26.78 14.75
C MET A 127 15.07 26.88 16.01
N HIS A 128 14.37 25.79 16.35
CA HIS A 128 13.42 25.71 17.46
C HIS A 128 13.99 25.01 18.72
N SER A 129 15.33 24.90 18.86
CA SER A 129 15.96 24.16 19.97
C SER A 129 15.89 24.84 21.34
N SER A 130 15.06 25.87 21.52
CA SER A 130 15.01 26.64 22.76
C SER A 130 13.60 26.72 23.33
N SER A 131 13.40 25.99 24.44
CA SER A 131 12.47 26.34 25.52
C SER A 131 10.97 26.14 25.30
N LEU A 132 10.55 24.94 24.89
CA LEU A 132 9.28 24.41 25.43
C LEU A 132 9.58 23.77 26.79
N THR A 133 9.84 24.60 27.80
CA THR A 133 9.70 24.14 29.19
C THR A 133 8.25 23.69 29.36
N ASN A 134 8.00 22.55 30.03
CA ASN A 134 6.71 21.85 30.20
C ASN A 134 5.45 22.69 30.58
N SER A 135 5.54 24.01 30.73
CA SER A 135 4.50 24.90 31.23
C SER A 135 3.63 25.61 30.20
N SER A 136 3.87 25.53 28.87
CA SER A 136 2.89 26.07 27.89
C SER A 136 3.04 25.53 26.46
N ILE A 137 2.73 24.25 26.25
CA ILE A 137 2.50 23.76 24.89
C ILE A 137 1.18 24.37 24.39
N PRO A 138 1.17 25.10 23.26
CA PRO A 138 -0.06 25.66 22.71
C PRO A 138 -1.07 24.57 22.37
N ARG A 139 -2.38 24.87 22.48
CA ARG A 139 -3.46 23.88 22.33
C ARG A 139 -3.38 23.08 21.03
N PHE A 140 -2.98 23.72 19.93
CA PHE A 140 -2.89 23.12 18.60
C PHE A 140 -1.44 22.96 18.10
N GLY A 141 -0.47 22.98 19.02
CA GLY A 141 0.97 22.89 18.70
C GLY A 141 1.59 24.15 18.09
N VAL A 142 0.78 25.15 17.75
CA VAL A 142 1.19 26.47 17.22
C VAL A 142 0.66 27.59 18.10
N LYS A 143 1.40 28.71 18.19
CA LYS A 143 0.90 29.93 18.83
C LYS A 143 0.07 30.73 17.83
N THR A 144 -1.16 31.09 18.18
CA THR A 144 -2.04 31.93 17.36
C THR A 144 -2.96 32.75 18.25
N ASP A 145 -3.31 33.97 17.83
CA ASP A 145 -4.30 34.80 18.53
C ASP A 145 -5.74 34.40 18.16
N GLN A 146 -5.91 33.45 17.22
CA GLN A 146 -7.21 33.01 16.69
C GLN A 146 -7.54 31.55 17.08
N GLU A 147 -7.13 31.11 18.28
CA GLU A 147 -7.31 29.72 18.73
C GLU A 147 -8.77 29.24 18.68
N ASP A 148 -9.74 30.08 19.05
CA ASP A 148 -11.15 29.69 19.06
C ASP A 148 -11.71 29.46 17.65
N VAL A 149 -11.28 30.29 16.68
CA VAL A 149 -11.69 30.13 15.28
C VAL A 149 -11.02 28.90 14.68
N LEU A 150 -9.74 28.68 15.01
CA LEU A 150 -9.03 27.47 14.60
C LEU A 150 -9.67 26.21 15.17
N ALA A 151 -10.09 26.24 16.44
CA ALA A 151 -10.80 25.14 17.08
C ALA A 151 -12.06 24.76 16.32
N LYS A 152 -12.83 25.77 15.87
CA LYS A 152 -14.06 25.57 15.11
C LYS A 152 -13.81 24.91 13.75
N GLU A 153 -12.78 25.33 13.03
CA GLU A 153 -12.42 24.70 11.74
C GLU A 153 -11.98 23.23 11.94
N LEU A 154 -11.30 22.93 13.05
CA LEU A 154 -10.83 21.58 13.37
C LEU A 154 -11.93 20.61 13.84
N GLU A 155 -13.16 21.09 14.11
CA GLU A 155 -14.32 20.20 14.35
C GLU A 155 -14.62 19.31 13.14
N ASP A 156 -14.21 19.74 11.95
CA ASP A 156 -14.38 19.02 10.69
C ASP A 156 -13.17 18.14 10.33
N VAL A 157 -12.21 17.92 11.24
CA VAL A 157 -10.99 17.11 10.96
C VAL A 157 -11.30 15.69 10.48
N ASN A 158 -12.40 15.11 10.96
CA ASN A 158 -12.88 13.77 10.59
C ASN A 158 -13.73 13.76 9.30
N LYS A 159 -13.94 14.91 8.66
CA LYS A 159 -14.84 15.06 7.50
C LYS A 159 -14.06 15.41 6.24
N TRP A 160 -14.54 14.88 5.11
CA TRP A 160 -14.09 15.36 3.82
C TRP A 160 -14.51 16.83 3.63
N GLY A 161 -13.63 17.67 3.08
CA GLY A 161 -13.91 19.07 2.81
C GLY A 161 -13.52 20.06 3.92
N LEU A 162 -12.67 19.64 4.87
CA LEU A 162 -12.01 20.57 5.79
C LEU A 162 -11.25 21.65 5.00
N GLN A 163 -11.41 22.91 5.39
CA GLN A 163 -10.80 24.04 4.67
C GLN A 163 -9.34 24.23 5.09
N VAL A 164 -8.42 23.44 4.51
CA VAL A 164 -6.98 23.47 4.86
C VAL A 164 -6.35 24.85 4.64
N PHE A 165 -6.80 25.61 3.64
CA PHE A 165 -6.36 27.00 3.43
C PHE A 165 -6.72 27.90 4.61
N ARG A 166 -7.92 27.71 5.18
CA ARG A 166 -8.36 28.46 6.36
C ARG A 166 -7.53 28.09 7.58
N VAL A 167 -7.21 26.80 7.75
CA VAL A 167 -6.28 26.34 8.79
C VAL A 167 -4.90 26.99 8.62
N ALA A 168 -4.39 27.14 7.40
CA ALA A 168 -3.12 27.81 7.14
C ALA A 168 -3.15 29.29 7.56
N GLU A 169 -4.21 30.03 7.22
CA GLU A 169 -4.39 31.43 7.64
C GLU A 169 -4.43 31.58 9.16
N LEU A 170 -5.20 30.73 9.84
CA LEU A 170 -5.44 30.81 11.29
C LEU A 170 -4.24 30.33 12.13
N SER A 171 -3.32 29.56 11.53
CA SER A 171 -2.16 28.97 12.21
C SER A 171 -0.85 29.74 12.02
N GLY A 172 -0.88 30.88 11.32
CA GLY A 172 0.35 31.60 10.96
C GLY A 172 1.16 30.85 9.89
N ASN A 173 0.47 30.28 8.91
CA ASN A 173 1.01 29.44 7.85
C ASN A 173 1.72 28.17 8.36
N ARG A 174 1.14 27.53 9.38
CA ARG A 174 1.59 26.26 9.97
C ARG A 174 0.53 25.13 9.89
N PRO A 175 -0.15 24.95 8.74
CA PRO A 175 -1.23 23.96 8.62
C PRO A 175 -0.76 22.52 8.84
N LEU A 176 0.44 22.14 8.40
CA LEU A 176 0.93 20.77 8.54
C LEU A 176 1.13 20.41 10.00
N THR A 177 1.74 21.31 10.78
CA THR A 177 1.92 21.08 12.22
C THR A 177 0.57 20.98 12.95
N VAL A 178 -0.38 21.86 12.64
CA VAL A 178 -1.71 21.85 13.28
C VAL A 178 -2.48 20.58 12.96
N ILE A 179 -2.55 20.19 11.68
CA ILE A 179 -3.30 19.02 11.25
C ILE A 179 -2.67 17.75 11.82
N MET A 180 -1.34 17.60 11.73
CA MET A 180 -0.65 16.44 12.30
C MET A 180 -0.85 16.34 13.81
N HIS A 181 -0.69 17.44 14.54
CA HIS A 181 -0.91 17.45 15.99
C HIS A 181 -2.35 17.05 16.34
N THR A 182 -3.35 17.61 15.65
CA THR A 182 -4.77 17.30 15.85
C THR A 182 -5.06 15.83 15.53
N VAL A 183 -4.59 15.32 14.40
CA VAL A 183 -4.79 13.92 13.98
C VAL A 183 -4.13 12.94 14.97
N PHE A 184 -2.93 13.26 15.46
CA PHE A 184 -2.24 12.43 16.46
C PHE A 184 -2.97 12.38 17.81
N GLN A 185 -3.64 13.47 18.19
CA GLN A 185 -4.49 13.51 19.38
C GLN A 185 -5.80 12.75 19.17
N GLU A 186 -6.48 12.97 18.04
CA GLU A 186 -7.77 12.35 17.69
C GLU A 186 -7.65 10.81 17.65
N ARG A 187 -6.53 10.30 17.13
CA ARG A 187 -6.25 8.86 17.03
C ARG A 187 -5.51 8.27 18.23
N ASP A 188 -5.27 9.07 19.28
CA ASP A 188 -4.49 8.71 20.48
C ASP A 188 -3.06 8.18 20.23
N LEU A 189 -2.48 8.49 19.06
CA LEU A 189 -1.17 7.97 18.62
C LEU A 189 -0.02 8.41 19.54
N LEU A 190 -0.13 9.59 20.14
CA LEU A 190 0.85 10.09 21.12
C LEU A 190 0.99 9.15 22.32
N LYS A 191 -0.14 8.67 22.85
CA LYS A 191 -0.14 7.77 24.00
C LYS A 191 0.28 6.37 23.59
N THR A 192 -0.29 5.86 22.50
CA THR A 192 0.00 4.51 21.97
C THR A 192 1.49 4.30 21.73
N PHE A 193 2.15 5.28 21.09
CA PHE A 193 3.58 5.19 20.75
C PHE A 193 4.50 5.92 21.74
N LYS A 194 3.95 6.44 22.85
CA LYS A 194 4.69 7.14 23.91
C LYS A 194 5.55 8.30 23.36
N ILE A 195 4.99 9.07 22.44
CA ILE A 195 5.65 10.20 21.79
C ILE A 195 5.44 11.44 22.66
N PRO A 196 6.49 12.06 23.23
CA PRO A 196 6.35 13.33 23.93
C PRO A 196 5.87 14.42 22.97
N VAL A 197 4.88 15.21 23.40
CA VAL A 197 4.25 16.23 22.54
C VAL A 197 5.25 17.29 22.06
N ASP A 198 6.20 17.67 22.92
CA ASP A 198 7.30 18.57 22.58
C ASP A 198 8.20 18.01 21.47
N THR A 199 8.46 16.70 21.50
CA THR A 199 9.26 16.01 20.49
C THR A 199 8.51 16.00 19.15
N LEU A 200 7.21 15.70 19.16
CA LEU A 200 6.38 15.75 17.95
C LEU A 200 6.36 17.17 17.36
N ILE A 201 6.04 18.19 18.15
CA ILE A 201 5.96 19.58 17.67
C ILE A 201 7.31 20.04 17.12
N THR A 202 8.41 19.73 17.81
CA THR A 202 9.76 20.09 17.33
C THR A 202 10.07 19.45 15.98
N TYR A 203 9.70 18.17 15.82
CA TYR A 203 9.83 17.47 14.55
C TYR A 203 8.95 18.10 13.46
N LEU A 204 7.67 18.34 13.73
CA LEU A 204 6.71 18.89 12.76
C LEU A 204 7.07 20.30 12.32
N MET A 205 7.50 21.17 13.24
CA MET A 205 7.97 22.53 12.91
C MET A 205 9.16 22.48 11.97
N THR A 206 10.10 21.56 12.23
CA THR A 206 11.27 21.36 11.37
C THR A 206 10.87 20.80 10.01
N LEU A 207 10.00 19.78 9.97
CA LEU A 207 9.47 19.19 8.73
C LEU A 207 8.79 20.27 7.87
N GLU A 208 7.93 21.08 8.48
CA GLU A 208 7.20 22.15 7.80
C GLU A 208 8.14 23.25 7.29
N ASP A 209 9.24 23.55 8.00
CA ASP A 209 10.30 24.47 7.53
C ASP A 209 11.12 23.94 6.32
N HIS A 210 10.98 22.65 5.99
CA HIS A 210 11.59 22.02 4.79
C HIS A 210 10.63 21.94 3.60
N TYR A 211 9.36 22.34 3.75
CA TYR A 211 8.51 22.62 2.60
C TYR A 211 8.74 24.03 2.10
N HIS A 212 8.90 24.19 0.77
CA HIS A 212 9.31 25.45 0.16
C HIS A 212 8.11 26.37 -0.03
N ALA A 213 8.10 27.52 0.65
CA ALA A 213 6.99 28.48 0.60
C ALA A 213 6.85 29.19 -0.75
N ASP A 214 7.90 29.19 -1.57
CA ASP A 214 7.94 29.73 -2.93
C ASP A 214 7.46 28.72 -3.99
N VAL A 215 7.24 27.45 -3.62
CA VAL A 215 6.60 26.45 -4.48
C VAL A 215 5.09 26.56 -4.35
N ALA A 216 4.41 26.80 -5.48
CA ALA A 216 2.98 27.11 -5.49
C ALA A 216 2.06 25.95 -5.04
N TYR A 217 2.45 24.70 -5.25
CA TYR A 217 1.61 23.52 -4.96
C TYR A 217 2.23 22.55 -3.97
N HIS A 218 3.37 21.92 -4.28
CA HIS A 218 4.06 20.94 -3.41
C HIS A 218 4.72 21.63 -2.20
N ASN A 219 3.92 22.23 -1.34
CA ASN A 219 4.29 22.94 -0.13
C ASN A 219 3.56 22.35 1.10
N ASN A 220 3.73 22.98 2.26
CA ASN A 220 3.16 22.50 3.52
C ASN A 220 1.62 22.44 3.54
N ILE A 221 0.93 23.29 2.77
CA ILE A 221 -0.53 23.26 2.66
C ILE A 221 -0.96 21.96 1.96
N HIS A 222 -0.30 21.59 0.87
CA HIS A 222 -0.57 20.32 0.17
C HIS A 222 -0.31 19.12 1.08
N ALA A 223 0.82 19.10 1.79
CA ALA A 223 1.12 18.03 2.73
C ALA A 223 0.04 17.91 3.83
N ALA A 224 -0.43 19.04 4.39
CA ALA A 224 -1.50 19.05 5.38
C ALA A 224 -2.82 18.49 4.84
N ASP A 225 -3.17 18.84 3.59
CA ASP A 225 -4.36 18.34 2.90
C ASP A 225 -4.30 16.81 2.70
N VAL A 226 -3.16 16.29 2.24
CA VAL A 226 -2.96 14.85 2.04
C VAL A 226 -2.99 14.10 3.38
N VAL A 227 -2.41 14.66 4.45
CA VAL A 227 -2.49 14.08 5.81
C VAL A 227 -3.94 14.00 6.27
N GLN A 228 -4.71 15.08 6.16
CA GLN A 228 -6.10 15.12 6.61
C GLN A 228 -6.98 14.18 5.77
N SER A 229 -6.79 14.17 4.47
CA SER A 229 -7.48 13.26 3.54
C SER A 229 -7.16 11.79 3.85
N THR A 230 -5.88 11.46 4.09
CA THR A 230 -5.45 10.10 4.49
C THR A 230 -6.08 9.72 5.82
N HIS A 231 -6.13 10.63 6.78
CA HIS A 231 -6.82 10.44 8.04
C HIS A 231 -8.31 10.12 7.82
N VAL A 232 -9.03 10.83 6.94
CA VAL A 232 -10.44 10.53 6.64
C VAL A 232 -10.59 9.17 5.96
N LEU A 233 -9.73 8.85 4.98
CA LEU A 233 -9.77 7.58 4.25
C LEU A 233 -9.53 6.37 5.17
N LEU A 234 -8.61 6.48 6.12
CA LEU A 234 -8.36 5.44 7.14
C LEU A 234 -9.53 5.24 8.11
N SER A 235 -10.47 6.18 8.17
CA SER A 235 -11.70 6.07 8.96
C SER A 235 -12.89 5.54 8.15
N THR A 236 -12.66 5.07 6.92
CA THR A 236 -13.73 4.48 6.09
C THR A 236 -14.28 3.21 6.77
N PRO A 237 -15.61 3.03 6.92
CA PRO A 237 -16.18 1.87 7.60
C PRO A 237 -15.76 0.51 7.01
N ALA A 238 -15.51 0.46 5.70
CA ALA A 238 -15.03 -0.75 5.03
C ALA A 238 -13.59 -1.15 5.42
N LEU A 239 -12.84 -0.25 6.05
CA LEU A 239 -11.46 -0.44 6.50
C LEU A 239 -11.35 -0.50 8.03
N GLU A 240 -12.48 -0.54 8.74
CA GLU A 240 -12.51 -0.63 10.19
C GLU A 240 -11.79 -1.91 10.67
N ALA A 241 -10.88 -1.76 11.63
CA ALA A 241 -10.06 -2.83 12.20
C ALA A 241 -9.19 -3.61 11.19
N VAL A 242 -8.99 -3.11 9.96
CA VAL A 242 -8.09 -3.72 8.97
C VAL A 242 -6.62 -3.42 9.31
N PHE A 243 -6.33 -2.21 9.78
CA PHE A 243 -4.98 -1.73 10.01
C PHE A 243 -4.62 -1.73 11.50
N THR A 244 -3.37 -2.09 11.79
CA THR A 244 -2.74 -1.90 13.09
C THR A 244 -2.46 -0.42 13.34
N ASP A 245 -2.29 -0.04 14.61
CA ASP A 245 -1.89 1.33 14.99
C ASP A 245 -0.57 1.76 14.31
N LEU A 246 0.34 0.81 14.05
CA LEU A 246 1.62 1.10 13.41
C LEU A 246 1.45 1.41 11.92
N GLU A 247 0.57 0.70 11.23
CA GLU A 247 0.25 0.98 9.83
C GLU A 247 -0.49 2.32 9.68
N ILE A 248 -1.39 2.64 10.61
CA ILE A 248 -2.06 3.94 10.67
C ILE A 248 -1.04 5.06 10.88
N LEU A 249 -0.15 4.90 11.86
CA LEU A 249 0.95 5.85 12.09
C LEU A 249 1.81 6.00 10.83
N ALA A 250 2.20 4.90 10.19
CA ALA A 250 3.04 4.90 9.01
C ALA A 250 2.37 5.62 7.84
N ALA A 251 1.08 5.39 7.59
CA ALA A 251 0.34 6.05 6.51
C ALA A 251 0.21 7.57 6.74
N ILE A 252 -0.13 7.99 7.96
CA ILE A 252 -0.23 9.41 8.33
C ILE A 252 1.15 10.08 8.28
N PHE A 253 2.19 9.40 8.76
CA PHE A 253 3.55 9.94 8.69
C PHE A 253 4.05 10.04 7.25
N ALA A 254 3.82 9.00 6.43
CA ALA A 254 4.20 8.97 5.02
C ALA A 254 3.54 10.12 4.25
N SER A 255 2.24 10.36 4.45
CA SER A 255 1.55 11.51 3.83
C SER A 255 2.14 12.85 4.25
N ALA A 256 2.59 13.02 5.49
CA ALA A 256 3.22 14.26 5.94
C ALA A 256 4.58 14.53 5.28
N ILE A 257 5.35 13.49 4.95
CA ILE A 257 6.72 13.61 4.43
C ILE A 257 6.85 13.37 2.92
N HIS A 258 5.75 13.03 2.22
CA HIS A 258 5.85 12.49 0.85
C HIS A 258 6.48 13.46 -0.16
N ASP A 259 6.32 14.77 0.05
CA ASP A 259 6.79 15.83 -0.83
C ASP A 259 7.74 16.82 -0.12
N VAL A 260 8.32 16.44 1.02
CA VAL A 260 9.25 17.32 1.73
C VAL A 260 10.44 17.69 0.82
N ASP A 261 10.84 18.96 0.84
CA ASP A 261 11.93 19.49 0.02
C ASP A 261 11.69 19.43 -1.51
N HIS A 262 10.43 19.32 -1.95
CA HIS A 262 10.09 19.26 -3.38
C HIS A 262 10.45 20.57 -4.11
N PRO A 263 11.28 20.54 -5.18
CA PRO A 263 11.83 21.73 -5.86
C PRO A 263 10.86 22.43 -6.83
N GLY A 264 9.56 22.16 -6.73
CA GLY A 264 8.55 22.64 -7.69
C GLY A 264 8.67 22.14 -9.15
N VAL A 265 9.54 21.17 -9.45
CA VAL A 265 9.74 20.62 -10.82
C VAL A 265 9.56 19.10 -10.85
N SER A 266 9.24 18.54 -12.03
CA SER A 266 9.02 17.10 -12.17
C SER A 266 10.31 16.29 -12.22
N ASN A 267 10.23 14.99 -11.93
CA ASN A 267 11.36 14.06 -12.07
C ASN A 267 12.00 14.10 -13.46
N GLN A 268 11.19 14.23 -14.51
CA GLN A 268 11.71 14.30 -15.88
C GLN A 268 12.54 15.57 -16.11
N PHE A 269 12.15 16.70 -15.50
CA PHE A 269 12.94 17.93 -15.57
C PHE A 269 14.31 17.73 -14.91
N LEU A 270 14.35 17.15 -13.70
CA LEU A 270 15.60 16.88 -12.96
C LEU A 270 16.55 15.93 -13.70
N ILE A 271 16.02 14.97 -14.47
CA ILE A 271 16.85 14.07 -15.31
C ILE A 271 17.45 14.84 -16.49
N ASN A 272 16.71 15.80 -17.03
CA ASN A 272 17.07 16.51 -18.25
C ASN A 272 18.05 17.68 -18.02
N THR A 273 18.24 18.13 -16.78
CA THR A 273 19.05 19.31 -16.41
C THR A 273 20.20 18.95 -15.48
#